data_AF-A0A0E1RWN4-F1
#
_entry.id   AF-A0A0E1RWN4-F1
#
_cell.length_a   1.000
_cell.length_b   1.000
_cell.length_c   1.000
_cell.angle_alpha   90.00
_cell.angle_beta   90.00
_cell.angle_gamma   90.00
#
_symmetry.space_group_name_H-M   'P 1'
#
loop_
_entity.id
_entity.type
_entity.pdbx_description
1 polymer ?
#
loop_
_entity_poly.entity_id
_entity_poly.type
_entity_poly.pdbx_seq_one_letter_code
_entity_poly.pdbx_strand_id
1 'polypeptide(L)'
;MVYDISDSLQLDSKTGQDLNPERDWYFRLKNNVDPLGSGQLIGWVMIGKVSPQTTDNDLENLFSGIALPDKESGERCHHWVWRAVSALQNESVIPKFDIKKFKDWLLDYANQWLAKPDPRTVHDYR
;
A
#
# COMPACT_ATOMS: atom_id res chain seq x y z
N MET A 1 -11.36 -3.68 -1.64
CA MET A 1 -10.76 -3.26 -0.36
C MET A 1 -9.39 -2.65 -0.63
N VAL A 2 -8.91 -1.78 0.26
CA VAL A 2 -7.55 -1.21 0.21
C VAL A 2 -6.93 -1.36 1.59
N TYR A 3 -5.69 -1.83 1.63
CA TYR A 3 -4.89 -1.95 2.83
C TYR A 3 -3.74 -0.96 2.74
N ASP A 4 -3.54 -0.16 3.78
CA ASP A 4 -2.39 0.71 3.89
C ASP A 4 -1.99 0.92 5.35
N ILE A 5 -0.94 1.70 5.55
CA ILE A 5 -0.56 2.22 6.86
C ILE A 5 -0.45 3.73 6.80
N SER A 6 -0.68 4.36 7.94
CA SER A 6 -0.59 5.82 8.09
C SER A 6 -0.02 6.18 9.44
N ASP A 7 0.63 7.33 9.51
CA ASP A 7 0.99 8.05 10.74
C ASP A 7 0.15 9.33 10.89
N SER A 8 -0.90 9.46 10.08
CA SER A 8 -1.69 10.68 9.97
C SER A 8 -2.50 10.95 11.24
N LEU A 9 -2.90 12.20 11.37
CA LEU A 9 -3.93 12.67 12.28
C LEU A 9 -5.15 11.74 12.29
N GLN A 10 -5.58 11.31 13.48
CA GLN A 10 -6.83 10.60 13.68
C GLN A 10 -7.73 11.48 14.53
N LEU A 11 -8.82 12.01 13.98
CA LEU A 11 -9.74 12.84 14.76
C LEU A 11 -10.88 11.99 15.30
N ASP A 12 -11.15 12.10 16.60
CA ASP A 12 -12.41 11.63 17.17
C ASP A 12 -13.57 12.38 16.52
N SER A 13 -14.55 11.63 16.02
CA SER A 13 -15.65 12.20 15.24
C SER A 13 -16.63 13.06 16.05
N LYS A 14 -16.60 12.96 17.38
CA LYS A 14 -17.49 13.71 18.28
C LYS A 14 -16.80 14.90 18.91
N THR A 15 -15.56 14.71 19.37
CA THR A 15 -14.81 15.73 20.12
C THR A 15 -13.84 16.51 19.26
N GLY A 16 -13.46 15.98 18.09
CA GLY A 16 -12.41 16.54 17.25
C GLY A 16 -11.01 16.40 17.87
N GLN A 17 -10.87 15.59 18.92
CA GLN A 17 -9.57 15.34 19.55
C GLN A 17 -8.68 14.51 18.62
N ASP A 18 -7.40 14.88 18.55
CA ASP A 18 -6.37 14.06 17.93
C ASP A 18 -6.11 12.80 18.78
N LEU A 19 -6.51 11.65 18.25
CA LEU A 19 -6.32 10.30 18.78
C LEU A 19 -4.94 9.72 18.43
N ASN A 20 -4.17 10.37 17.56
CA ASN A 20 -2.81 9.95 17.19
C ASN A 20 -1.79 11.09 17.31
N PRO A 21 -1.67 11.75 18.48
CA PRO A 21 -0.82 12.93 18.65
C PRO A 21 0.66 12.65 18.38
N GLU A 22 1.13 11.45 18.74
CA GLU A 22 2.52 11.00 18.52
C GLU A 22 2.79 10.57 17.07
N ARG A 23 1.77 10.62 16.19
CA ARG A 23 1.84 10.20 14.79
C ARG A 23 2.31 8.76 14.65
N ASP A 24 1.87 7.86 15.52
CA ASP A 24 2.24 6.45 15.44
C ASP A 24 1.71 5.82 14.17
N TRP A 25 2.50 4.90 13.60
CA TRP A 25 2.05 4.12 12.47
C TRP A 25 0.89 3.24 12.90
N TYR A 26 -0.14 3.17 12.09
CA TYR A 26 -1.28 2.30 12.29
C TYR A 26 -1.75 1.71 10.97
N PHE A 27 -2.22 0.47 11.03
CA PHE A 27 -2.81 -0.23 9.90
C PHE A 27 -4.23 0.29 9.63
N ARG A 28 -4.59 0.40 8.34
CA ARG A 28 -5.92 0.77 7.90
C ARG A 28 -6.44 -0.21 6.86
N LEU A 29 -7.63 -0.74 7.14
CA LEU A 29 -8.49 -1.35 6.15
C LEU A 29 -9.52 -0.32 5.68
N LYS A 30 -9.59 -0.08 4.38
CA LYS A 30 -10.57 0.80 3.75
C LYS A 30 -11.47 0.00 2.80
N ASN A 31 -12.78 0.05 3.07
CA ASN A 31 -13.80 -0.54 2.23
C ASN A 31 -14.34 0.50 1.23
N ASN A 32 -14.81 0.02 0.07
CA ASN A 32 -15.47 0.86 -0.95
C ASN A 32 -14.65 2.10 -1.38
N VAL A 33 -13.32 1.98 -1.44
CA VAL A 33 -12.46 3.05 -1.95
C VAL A 33 -12.65 3.16 -3.46
N ASP A 34 -13.00 4.35 -3.93
CA ASP A 34 -12.81 4.76 -5.33
C ASP A 34 -11.49 5.54 -5.42
N PRO A 35 -10.40 4.92 -5.90
CA PRO A 35 -9.12 5.62 -5.90
C PRO A 35 -9.06 6.71 -6.97
N LEU A 36 -9.87 6.61 -8.04
CA LEU A 36 -9.98 7.66 -9.07
C LEU A 36 -10.64 8.93 -8.52
N GLY A 37 -11.51 8.80 -7.51
CA GLY A 37 -12.15 9.92 -6.82
C GLY A 37 -11.20 10.73 -5.91
N SER A 38 -9.99 10.24 -5.62
CA SER A 38 -9.07 10.90 -4.67
C SER A 38 -8.39 12.16 -5.21
N GLY A 39 -8.26 12.29 -6.54
CA GLY A 39 -7.49 13.37 -7.20
C GLY A 39 -5.98 13.37 -6.94
N GLN A 40 -5.47 12.56 -6.01
CA GLN A 40 -4.06 12.47 -5.62
C GLN A 40 -3.32 11.29 -6.27
N LEU A 41 -4.08 10.39 -6.88
CA LEU A 41 -3.57 9.22 -7.56
C LEU A 41 -2.86 9.60 -8.86
N ILE A 42 -1.59 9.24 -8.96
CA ILE A 42 -0.76 9.50 -10.15
C ILE A 42 -0.66 8.30 -11.10
N GLY A 43 -0.89 7.08 -10.59
CA GLY A 43 -0.79 5.84 -11.36
C GLY A 43 -0.90 4.60 -10.47
N TRP A 44 -1.04 3.44 -11.11
CA TRP A 44 -1.19 2.14 -10.45
C TRP A 44 -0.42 1.09 -11.22
N VAL A 45 0.05 0.10 -10.46
CA VAL A 45 0.76 -1.03 -11.01
C VAL A 45 0.13 -2.32 -10.49
N MET A 46 -0.23 -3.19 -11.41
CA MET A 46 -0.62 -4.57 -11.11
C MET A 46 0.66 -5.39 -10.97
N ILE A 47 0.84 -6.02 -9.81
CA ILE A 47 2.01 -6.87 -9.51
C ILE A 47 1.68 -8.37 -9.48
N GLY A 48 0.41 -8.71 -9.73
CA GLY A 48 -0.10 -10.07 -9.66
C GLY A 48 -1.62 -10.09 -9.55
N LYS A 49 -2.17 -11.30 -9.55
CA LYS A 49 -3.59 -11.57 -9.34
C LYS A 49 -3.73 -12.53 -8.18
N VAL A 50 -4.61 -12.18 -7.25
CA VAL A 50 -4.97 -13.03 -6.12
C VAL A 50 -5.84 -14.19 -6.63
N SER A 51 -5.62 -15.39 -6.11
CA SER A 51 -6.41 -16.55 -6.49
C SER A 51 -7.86 -16.42 -6.01
N PRO A 52 -8.88 -16.90 -6.76
CA PRO A 52 -10.27 -16.88 -6.30
C PRO A 52 -10.54 -17.64 -4.99
N GLN A 53 -9.62 -18.52 -4.55
CA GLN A 53 -9.74 -19.22 -3.26
C GLN A 53 -9.23 -18.40 -2.07
N THR A 54 -8.47 -17.34 -2.30
CA THR A 54 -7.97 -16.47 -1.23
C THR A 54 -9.09 -15.54 -0.80
N THR A 55 -9.44 -15.57 0.48
CA THR A 55 -10.50 -14.72 1.02
C THR A 55 -9.97 -13.35 1.45
N ASP A 56 -10.86 -12.38 1.58
CA ASP A 56 -10.53 -11.06 2.14
C ASP A 56 -9.96 -11.17 3.56
N ASN A 57 -10.43 -12.14 4.34
CA ASN A 57 -9.93 -12.42 5.68
C ASN A 57 -8.51 -12.99 5.67
N ASP A 58 -8.15 -13.81 4.67
CA ASP A 58 -6.77 -14.30 4.50
C ASP A 58 -5.82 -13.14 4.22
N LEU A 59 -6.23 -12.22 3.33
CA LEU A 59 -5.45 -11.02 3.01
C LEU A 59 -5.33 -10.08 4.21
N GLU A 60 -6.43 -9.86 4.95
CA GLU A 60 -6.40 -9.01 6.14
C GLU A 60 -5.52 -9.60 7.24
N ASN A 61 -5.59 -10.90 7.50
CA ASN A 61 -4.71 -11.58 8.45
C ASN A 61 -3.25 -11.50 8.01
N LEU A 62 -2.97 -11.66 6.72
CA LEU A 62 -1.63 -11.52 6.17
C LEU A 62 -1.09 -10.10 6.38
N PHE A 63 -1.84 -9.08 5.99
CA PHE A 63 -1.37 -7.69 6.03
C PHE A 63 -1.32 -7.11 7.45
N SER A 64 -2.26 -7.48 8.33
CA SER A 64 -2.24 -7.05 9.73
C SER A 64 -1.08 -7.68 10.53
N GLY A 65 -0.58 -8.84 10.10
CA GLY A 65 0.61 -9.48 10.67
C GLY A 65 1.95 -8.84 10.25
N ILE A 66 1.96 -7.91 9.30
CA ILE A 66 3.19 -7.28 8.83
C ILE A 66 3.65 -6.20 9.81
N ALA A 67 4.90 -6.29 10.24
CA ALA A 67 5.52 -5.28 11.10
C ALA A 67 5.40 -3.87 10.51
N LEU A 68 4.88 -2.96 11.33
CA LEU A 68 4.79 -1.53 11.00
C LEU A 68 6.20 -0.93 10.86
N PRO A 69 6.35 0.20 10.14
CA PRO A 69 7.63 0.87 10.00
C PRO A 69 8.15 1.31 11.36
N ASP A 70 9.44 1.12 11.58
CA ASP A 70 10.13 1.63 12.75
C ASP A 70 10.55 3.09 12.52
N LYS A 71 10.00 3.99 13.34
CA LYS A 71 10.30 5.42 13.25
C LYS A 71 11.74 5.74 13.62
N GLU A 72 12.30 5.02 14.60
CA GLU A 72 13.62 5.31 15.16
C GLU A 72 14.73 5.00 14.15
N SER A 73 14.54 3.97 13.33
CA SER A 73 15.42 3.66 12.19
C SER A 73 15.16 4.51 10.95
N GLY A 74 14.18 5.41 10.97
CA GLY A 74 13.86 6.32 9.86
C GLY A 74 12.97 5.70 8.78
N GLU A 75 12.33 4.55 9.04
CA GLU A 75 11.43 3.94 8.08
C GLU A 75 10.17 4.78 7.84
N ARG A 76 9.51 4.50 6.73
CA ARG A 76 8.36 5.23 6.19
C ARG A 76 7.33 4.25 5.63
N CYS A 77 6.15 4.75 5.27
CA CYS A 77 5.05 3.94 4.75
C CYS A 77 5.45 2.96 3.62
N HIS A 78 6.33 3.36 2.70
CA HIS A 78 6.79 2.50 1.61
C HIS A 78 7.60 1.29 2.09
N HIS A 79 8.25 1.33 3.26
CA HIS A 79 8.94 0.16 3.81
C HIS A 79 7.94 -0.96 4.11
N TRP A 80 6.77 -0.63 4.65
CA TRP A 80 5.68 -1.59 4.84
C TRP A 80 5.15 -2.12 3.52
N VAL A 81 5.00 -1.28 2.49
CA VAL A 81 4.61 -1.72 1.14
C VAL A 81 5.57 -2.80 0.61
N TRP A 82 6.88 -2.62 0.81
CA TRP A 82 7.86 -3.63 0.41
C TRP A 82 7.80 -4.92 1.21
N ARG A 83 7.47 -4.83 2.51
CA ARG A 83 7.18 -6.01 3.34
C ARG A 83 5.91 -6.71 2.86
N ALA A 84 4.87 -5.97 2.48
CA ALA A 84 3.62 -6.50 1.94
C ALA A 84 3.82 -7.23 0.60
N VAL A 85 4.57 -6.64 -0.33
CA VAL A 85 4.93 -7.33 -1.59
C VAL A 85 5.72 -8.61 -1.30
N SER A 86 6.71 -8.55 -0.40
CA SER A 86 7.47 -9.73 0.02
C SER A 86 6.59 -10.82 0.64
N ALA A 87 5.67 -10.44 1.53
CA ALA A 87 4.76 -11.36 2.18
C ALA A 87 3.84 -12.07 1.17
N LEU A 88 3.26 -11.31 0.22
CA LEU A 88 2.45 -11.88 -0.86
C LEU A 88 3.25 -12.87 -1.72
N GLN A 89 4.53 -12.61 -2.00
CA GLN A 89 5.39 -13.51 -2.76
C GLN A 89 5.82 -14.75 -1.96
N ASN A 90 6.03 -14.61 -0.66
CA ASN A 90 6.42 -15.71 0.22
C ASN A 90 5.26 -16.69 0.43
N GLU A 91 4.05 -16.18 0.61
CA GLU A 91 2.81 -16.96 0.69
C GLU A 91 2.30 -17.42 -0.69
N SER A 92 3.05 -17.16 -1.77
CA SER A 92 2.69 -17.52 -3.14
C SER A 92 1.33 -16.98 -3.61
N VAL A 93 0.86 -15.89 -2.99
CA VAL A 93 -0.37 -15.17 -3.39
C VAL A 93 -0.18 -14.45 -4.71
N ILE A 94 1.04 -13.95 -4.97
CA ILE A 94 1.43 -13.35 -6.25
C ILE A 94 2.72 -14.01 -6.78
N PRO A 95 2.98 -13.91 -8.10
CA PRO A 95 4.23 -14.43 -8.68
C PRO A 95 5.49 -13.81 -8.06
N LYS A 96 6.57 -14.60 -8.00
CA LYS A 96 7.88 -14.11 -7.59
C LYS A 96 8.52 -13.28 -8.71
N PHE A 97 9.09 -12.15 -8.32
CA PHE A 97 9.87 -11.24 -9.15
C PHE A 97 10.94 -10.58 -8.29
N ASP A 98 11.97 -10.03 -8.92
CA ASP A 98 13.04 -9.31 -8.23
C ASP A 98 12.51 -7.97 -7.69
N ILE A 99 12.30 -7.88 -6.37
CA ILE A 99 11.81 -6.68 -5.70
C ILE A 99 12.75 -5.49 -5.89
N LYS A 100 14.08 -5.72 -5.99
CA LYS A 100 15.02 -4.62 -6.18
C LYS A 100 14.85 -4.01 -7.56
N LYS A 101 14.79 -4.84 -8.61
CA LYS A 101 14.49 -4.36 -9.98
C LYS A 101 13.13 -3.69 -10.07
N PHE A 102 12.14 -4.22 -9.35
CA PHE A 102 10.81 -3.63 -9.31
C PHE A 102 10.82 -2.23 -8.69
N LYS A 103 11.56 -2.01 -7.60
CA LYS A 103 11.71 -0.69 -6.97
C LYS A 103 12.31 0.33 -7.92
N ASP A 104 13.39 -0.04 -8.60
CA ASP A 104 14.08 0.83 -9.56
C ASP A 104 13.13 1.20 -10.71
N TRP A 105 12.46 0.20 -11.29
CA TRP A 105 11.46 0.40 -12.34
C TRP A 105 10.27 1.26 -11.89
N LEU A 106 9.76 1.03 -10.68
CA LEU A 106 8.59 1.75 -10.16
C LEU A 106 8.90 3.24 -9.96
N LEU A 107 10.11 3.57 -9.54
CA LEU A 107 10.54 4.96 -9.39
C LEU A 107 10.56 5.68 -10.75
N ASP A 108 11.15 5.05 -11.78
CA ASP A 108 11.17 5.59 -13.14
C ASP A 108 9.75 5.74 -13.70
N TYR A 109 8.90 4.73 -13.47
CA TYR A 109 7.50 4.76 -13.85
C TYR A 109 6.75 5.91 -13.15
N ALA A 110 6.90 6.07 -11.84
CA ALA A 110 6.27 7.16 -11.09
C ALA A 110 6.72 8.55 -11.59
N ASN A 111 8.00 8.73 -11.92
CA ASN A 111 8.52 9.97 -12.50
C ASN A 111 7.87 10.31 -13.85
N GLN A 112 7.65 9.31 -14.71
CA GLN A 112 6.94 9.51 -15.99
C GLN A 112 5.50 9.96 -15.77
N TRP A 113 4.81 9.39 -14.78
CA TRP A 113 3.43 9.75 -14.44
C TRP A 113 3.29 11.12 -13.79
N LEU A 114 4.26 11.55 -12.99
CA LEU A 114 4.30 12.92 -12.48
C LEU A 114 4.38 13.96 -13.60
N ALA A 115 5.06 13.64 -14.70
CA ALA A 115 5.12 14.51 -15.87
C ALA A 115 3.83 14.52 -16.70
N LYS A 116 3.09 13.40 -16.75
CA LYS A 116 1.85 13.24 -17.52
C LYS A 116 0.87 12.28 -16.82
N PRO A 117 0.12 12.72 -15.80
CA PRO A 117 -0.75 11.83 -15.03
C PRO A 117 -1.94 11.34 -15.87
N ASP A 118 -2.10 10.02 -15.96
CA ASP A 118 -3.32 9.34 -16.41
C ASP A 118 -3.66 8.20 -15.43
N PRO A 119 -4.40 8.50 -14.35
CA PRO A 119 -4.71 7.53 -13.31
C PRO A 119 -5.65 6.41 -13.77
N ARG A 120 -6.17 6.47 -15.00
CA ARG A 120 -7.02 5.43 -15.60
C ARG A 120 -6.21 4.32 -16.24
N THR A 121 -4.93 4.57 -16.52
CA THR A 121 -4.03 3.58 -17.11
C THR A 121 -3.40 2.73 -16.00
N VAL A 122 -3.65 1.42 -16.07
CA VAL A 122 -3.02 0.42 -15.19
C VAL A 122 -1.88 -0.24 -15.94
N HIS A 123 -0.69 -0.28 -15.35
CA HIS A 123 0.44 -1.01 -15.90
C HIS A 123 0.61 -2.36 -15.23
N ASP A 124 0.78 -3.40 -16.03
CA ASP A 124 1.04 -4.77 -15.58
C ASP A 124 2.55 -4.98 -15.49
N TYR A 125 3.08 -5.14 -14.27
CA TYR A 125 4.50 -5.39 -14.07
C TYR A 125 4.81 -6.85 -14.42
N ARG A 126 5.49 -7.06 -15.55
CA ARG A 126 5.85 -8.37 -16.11
C ARG A 126 7.34 -8.64 -16.04
#